data_AF-A0A817UD28-F1
#
_entry.id   AF-A0A817UD28-F1
#
_cell.length_a   1.000
_cell.length_b   1.000
_cell.length_c   1.000
_cell.angle_alpha   90.00
_cell.angle_beta   90.00
_cell.angle_gamma   90.00
#
_symmetry.space_group_name_H-M   'P 1'
#
loop_
_entity.id
_entity.type
_entity.pdbx_description
1 polymer ?
#
loop_
_entity_poly.entity_id
_entity_poly.type
_entity_poly.pdbx_seq_one_letter_code
_entity_poly.pdbx_strand_id
1 'polypeptide(L)'
;MECFKKEGCCYSTVYRVIQRYVQFKVTTDLPRSGRPRKLNNKQMKSIAFTVNNNSGISHRILSRRYNVDHRTIGRNLKQRTHIRPRQRIKAPKYVKDQEKRAQKYSGFLYRHISNNCFIVMDGEKYFSLSGVDIPGNSLYYTSDRSSTPANIK
;
A
#
# COMPACT_ATOMS: atom_id res chain seq x y z
N MET A 1 -38.47 -13.97 -42.42
CA MET A 1 -38.51 -13.57 -40.99
C MET A 1 -38.97 -14.70 -40.03
N GLU A 2 -39.14 -15.94 -40.50
CA GLU A 2 -39.38 -17.14 -39.66
C GLU A 2 -38.08 -17.76 -39.11
N CYS A 3 -36.94 -17.44 -39.72
CA CYS A 3 -35.62 -17.96 -39.39
C CYS A 3 -35.23 -17.78 -37.91
N PHE A 4 -35.52 -16.63 -37.30
CA PHE A 4 -35.13 -16.37 -35.90
C PHE A 4 -36.03 -17.02 -34.85
N LYS A 5 -37.27 -17.38 -35.20
CA LYS A 5 -38.18 -18.14 -34.33
C LYS A 5 -37.66 -19.56 -34.10
N LYS A 6 -37.01 -20.16 -35.11
CA LYS A 6 -36.39 -21.50 -35.03
C LYS A 6 -35.16 -21.53 -34.13
N GLU A 7 -34.46 -20.41 -33.95
CA GLU A 7 -33.26 -20.29 -33.10
C GLU A 7 -33.56 -19.93 -31.64
N GLY A 8 -34.84 -19.77 -31.26
CA GLY A 8 -35.23 -19.45 -29.89
C GLY A 8 -34.93 -18.00 -29.45
N CYS A 9 -34.52 -17.13 -30.36
CA CYS A 9 -34.22 -15.73 -30.07
C CYS A 9 -35.48 -14.86 -30.11
N CYS A 10 -35.68 -14.02 -29.08
CA CYS A 10 -36.79 -13.06 -29.07
C CYS A 10 -36.54 -11.93 -30.08
N TYR A 11 -37.56 -11.59 -30.88
CA TYR A 11 -37.49 -10.55 -31.91
C TYR A 11 -36.95 -9.21 -31.39
N SER A 12 -37.35 -8.79 -30.18
CA SER A 12 -36.91 -7.54 -29.56
C SER A 12 -35.39 -7.49 -29.33
N THR A 13 -34.77 -8.65 -29.12
CA THR A 13 -33.32 -8.76 -28.92
C THR A 13 -32.59 -8.57 -30.24
N VAL A 14 -33.07 -9.21 -31.32
CA VAL A 14 -32.51 -9.06 -32.67
C VAL A 14 -32.56 -7.61 -33.12
N TYR A 15 -33.71 -6.94 -32.98
CA TYR A 15 -33.84 -5.52 -33.32
C TYR A 15 -32.93 -4.62 -32.46
N ARG A 16 -32.79 -4.90 -31.15
CA ARG A 16 -31.84 -4.18 -30.29
C ARG A 16 -30.40 -4.31 -30.76
N VAL A 17 -29.99 -5.49 -31.21
CA VAL A 17 -28.64 -5.74 -31.74
C VAL A 17 -28.46 -5.01 -33.07
N ILE A 18 -29.43 -5.10 -33.99
CA ILE A 18 -29.38 -4.38 -35.28
C ILE A 18 -29.30 -2.87 -35.05
N GLN A 19 -30.15 -2.31 -34.20
CA GLN A 19 -30.17 -0.88 -33.90
C GLN A 19 -28.86 -0.40 -33.26
N ARG A 20 -28.29 -1.20 -32.35
CA ARG A 20 -26.97 -0.95 -31.76
C ARG A 20 -25.87 -0.97 -32.82
N TYR A 21 -25.90 -1.93 -33.74
CA TYR A 21 -24.94 -2.01 -34.83
C TYR A 21 -25.07 -0.84 -35.81
N VAL A 22 -26.29 -0.42 -36.14
CA VAL A 22 -26.54 0.75 -37.00
C VAL A 22 -25.94 2.01 -36.37
N GLN A 23 -26.14 2.23 -35.07
CA GLN A 23 -25.72 3.45 -34.36
C GLN A 23 -24.24 3.46 -33.97
N PHE A 24 -23.71 2.36 -33.43
CA PHE A 24 -22.37 2.30 -32.84
C PHE A 24 -21.39 1.41 -33.60
N LYS A 25 -21.86 0.68 -34.63
CA LYS A 25 -21.06 -0.30 -35.40
C LYS A 25 -20.44 -1.41 -34.54
N VAL A 26 -21.08 -1.73 -33.41
CA VAL A 26 -20.66 -2.81 -32.50
C VAL A 26 -21.81 -3.77 -32.25
N THR A 27 -21.51 -5.06 -32.22
CA THR A 27 -22.46 -6.13 -31.87
C THR A 27 -22.40 -6.48 -30.38
N THR A 28 -21.30 -6.17 -29.70
CA THR A 28 -21.12 -6.41 -28.26
C THR A 28 -21.96 -5.47 -27.42
N ASP A 29 -22.16 -5.84 -26.15
CA ASP A 29 -22.81 -4.97 -25.17
C ASP A 29 -21.98 -3.72 -24.89
N LEU A 30 -22.65 -2.57 -24.86
CA LEU A 30 -22.06 -1.30 -24.48
C LEU A 30 -21.81 -1.27 -22.96
N PRO A 31 -20.76 -0.56 -22.51
CA PRO A 31 -20.49 -0.42 -21.10
C PRO A 31 -21.68 0.24 -20.39
N ARG A 32 -22.22 -0.47 -19.38
CA ARG A 32 -23.31 0.03 -18.55
C ARG A 32 -22.74 0.82 -17.37
N SER A 33 -23.47 1.84 -16.92
CA SER A 33 -23.13 2.53 -15.68
C SER A 33 -23.21 1.53 -14.52
N GLY A 34 -22.06 1.30 -13.87
CA GLY A 34 -21.99 0.48 -12.66
C GLY A 34 -22.46 1.24 -11.42
N ARG A 35 -22.40 0.56 -10.27
CA ARG A 35 -22.69 1.18 -8.97
C ARG A 35 -21.77 2.40 -8.72
N PRO A 36 -22.31 3.54 -8.24
CA PRO A 36 -21.48 4.69 -7.91
C PRO A 36 -20.47 4.37 -6.80
N ARG A 37 -19.30 5.01 -6.89
CA ARG A 37 -18.21 4.82 -5.93
C ARG A 37 -18.51 5.54 -4.62
N LYS A 38 -18.21 4.91 -3.48
CA LYS A 38 -18.34 5.52 -2.14
C LYS A 38 -17.34 6.66 -1.89
N LEU A 39 -16.21 6.67 -2.60
CA LEU A 39 -15.15 7.68 -2.44
C LEU A 39 -14.95 8.46 -3.73
N ASN A 40 -15.20 9.77 -3.68
CA ASN A 40 -14.97 10.68 -4.78
C ASN A 40 -13.46 10.91 -5.02
N ASN A 41 -13.08 11.35 -6.22
CA ASN A 41 -11.71 11.68 -6.59
C ASN A 41 -11.04 12.68 -5.64
N LYS A 42 -11.76 13.70 -5.16
CA LYS A 42 -11.25 14.68 -4.18
C LYS A 42 -10.87 14.03 -2.85
N GLN A 43 -11.74 13.20 -2.30
CA GLN A 43 -11.48 12.43 -1.09
C GLN A 43 -10.28 11.49 -1.30
N MET A 44 -10.20 10.87 -2.48
CA MET A 44 -9.13 9.94 -2.79
C MET A 44 -7.76 10.62 -2.90
N LYS A 45 -7.69 11.82 -3.48
CA LYS A 45 -6.49 12.66 -3.48
C LYS A 45 -6.07 13.03 -2.05
N SER A 46 -7.03 13.40 -1.20
CA SER A 46 -6.77 13.74 0.21
C SER A 46 -6.23 12.53 1.00
N ILE A 47 -6.82 11.35 0.81
CA ILE A 47 -6.33 10.10 1.41
C ILE A 47 -4.92 9.79 0.92
N ALA A 48 -4.67 9.86 -0.40
CA ALA A 48 -3.37 9.58 -0.98
C ALA A 48 -2.29 10.52 -0.43
N PHE A 49 -2.57 11.82 -0.36
CA PHE A 49 -1.67 12.81 0.22
C PHE A 49 -1.38 12.53 1.70
N THR A 50 -2.41 12.20 2.48
CA THR A 50 -2.28 11.91 3.92
C THR A 50 -1.39 10.69 4.16
N VAL A 51 -1.54 9.67 3.33
CA VAL A 51 -0.92 8.35 3.54
C VAL A 51 0.46 8.25 2.91
N ASN A 52 0.72 8.94 1.79
CA ASN A 52 1.98 8.80 1.07
C ASN A 52 3.17 9.31 1.89
N ASN A 53 4.24 8.50 1.93
CA ASN A 53 5.45 8.76 2.69
C ASN A 53 5.19 9.05 4.18
N ASN A 54 4.14 8.46 4.76
CA ASN A 54 3.80 8.61 6.18
C ASN A 54 3.63 7.25 6.87
N SER A 55 3.80 7.25 8.20
CA SER A 55 3.59 6.08 9.07
C SER A 55 2.55 6.39 10.15
N GLY A 56 2.07 5.36 10.86
CA GLY A 56 1.11 5.53 11.97
C GLY A 56 -0.35 5.76 11.55
N ILE A 57 -0.64 5.84 10.25
CA ILE A 57 -2.01 6.00 9.75
C ILE A 57 -2.60 4.63 9.42
N SER A 58 -3.58 4.20 10.22
CA SER A 58 -4.32 2.97 9.95
C SER A 58 -5.52 3.21 9.03
N HIS A 59 -5.91 2.16 8.28
CA HIS A 59 -7.15 2.22 7.50
C HIS A 59 -8.38 2.50 8.37
N ARG A 60 -8.38 2.08 9.65
CA ARG A 60 -9.48 2.35 10.60
C ARG A 60 -9.60 3.83 10.96
N ILE A 61 -8.47 4.55 11.07
CA ILE A 61 -8.48 6.00 11.29
C ILE A 61 -9.10 6.72 10.09
N LEU A 62 -8.67 6.35 8.88
CA LEU A 62 -9.22 6.90 7.64
C LEU A 62 -10.69 6.53 7.45
N SER A 63 -11.09 5.30 7.80
CA SER A 63 -12.45 4.82 7.67
C SER A 63 -13.43 5.65 8.50
N ARG A 64 -13.05 5.98 9.74
CA ARG A 64 -13.81 6.87 10.62
C ARG A 64 -13.89 8.30 10.05
N ARG A 65 -12.77 8.83 9.54
CA ARG A 65 -12.72 10.19 8.95
C ARG A 65 -13.62 10.34 7.72
N TYR A 66 -13.65 9.35 6.83
CA TYR A 66 -14.41 9.43 5.57
C TYR A 66 -15.76 8.68 5.62
N ASN A 67 -16.16 8.19 6.79
CA ASN A 67 -17.39 7.40 7.01
C ASN A 67 -17.58 6.26 5.99
N VAL A 68 -16.52 5.47 5.79
CA VAL A 68 -16.54 4.28 4.92
C VAL A 68 -15.96 3.10 5.66
N ASP A 69 -16.19 1.88 5.17
CA ASP A 69 -15.52 0.71 5.73
C ASP A 69 -14.01 0.72 5.46
N HIS A 70 -13.21 0.28 6.43
CA HIS A 70 -11.75 0.22 6.32
C HIS A 70 -11.25 -0.61 5.12
N ARG A 71 -11.97 -1.67 4.72
CA ARG A 71 -11.61 -2.45 3.52
C ARG A 71 -11.83 -1.63 2.25
N THR A 72 -12.79 -0.70 2.26
CA THR A 72 -13.02 0.23 1.14
C THR A 72 -11.80 1.13 0.93
N ILE A 73 -11.21 1.65 2.00
CA ILE A 73 -9.97 2.45 1.94
C ILE A 73 -8.84 1.61 1.33
N GLY A 74 -8.58 0.43 1.88
CA GLY A 74 -7.50 -0.44 1.42
C GLY A 74 -7.64 -0.88 -0.04
N ARG A 75 -8.86 -1.25 -0.48
CA ARG A 75 -9.14 -1.56 -1.89
C ARG A 75 -8.92 -0.36 -2.80
N ASN A 76 -9.41 0.82 -2.42
CA ASN A 76 -9.26 2.02 -3.24
C ASN A 76 -7.79 2.45 -3.35
N LEU A 77 -7.01 2.40 -2.26
CA LEU A 77 -5.56 2.62 -2.33
C LEU A 77 -4.91 1.62 -3.28
N LYS A 78 -5.26 0.32 -3.18
CA LYS A 78 -4.67 -0.71 -4.04
C LYS A 78 -5.00 -0.56 -5.53
N GLN A 79 -6.22 -0.14 -5.86
CA GLN A 79 -6.75 -0.10 -7.23
C GLN A 79 -6.57 1.25 -7.92
N ARG A 80 -6.53 2.35 -7.17
CA ARG A 80 -6.56 3.72 -7.72
C ARG A 80 -5.26 4.48 -7.51
N THR A 81 -4.33 3.96 -6.70
CA THR A 81 -3.02 4.59 -6.47
C THR A 81 -1.92 3.55 -6.52
N HIS A 82 -0.67 4.03 -6.66
CA HIS A 82 0.53 3.20 -6.58
C HIS A 82 1.05 3.06 -5.14
N ILE A 83 0.32 3.57 -4.15
CA ILE A 83 0.75 3.59 -2.75
C ILE A 83 0.55 2.21 -2.15
N ARG A 84 1.63 1.65 -1.58
CA ARG A 84 1.63 0.33 -0.94
C ARG A 84 2.08 0.45 0.53
N PRO A 85 1.49 -0.34 1.43
CA PRO A 85 2.06 -0.52 2.75
C PRO A 85 3.40 -1.26 2.63
N ARG A 86 4.38 -0.83 3.43
CA ARG A 86 5.71 -1.42 3.53
C ARG A 86 6.08 -1.55 5.00
N GLN A 87 6.85 -2.57 5.32
CA GLN A 87 7.40 -2.75 6.67
C GLN A 87 8.50 -1.74 6.91
N ARG A 88 8.49 -1.13 8.09
CA ARG A 88 9.56 -0.23 8.49
C ARG A 88 10.86 -0.99 8.74
N ILE A 89 11.94 -0.45 8.22
CA ILE A 89 13.32 -0.83 8.49
C ILE A 89 13.71 -0.08 9.75
N LYS A 90 14.14 -0.79 10.79
CA LYS A 90 14.57 -0.15 12.03
C LYS A 90 15.77 0.75 11.73
N ALA A 91 15.55 2.06 11.64
CA ALA A 91 16.64 3.02 11.64
C ALA A 91 17.30 2.99 13.03
N PRO A 92 18.61 2.70 13.15
CA PRO A 92 19.33 2.92 14.40
C PRO A 92 19.19 4.40 14.76
N LYS A 93 18.74 4.68 16.00
CA LYS A 93 18.61 6.05 16.51
C LYS A 93 20.00 6.59 16.82
N TYR A 94 20.76 6.97 15.80
CA TYR A 94 22.04 7.63 15.99
C TYR A 94 21.82 9.09 16.38
N VAL A 95 22.41 9.50 17.50
CA VAL A 95 22.67 10.93 17.79
C VAL A 95 23.74 11.42 16.79
N LYS A 96 23.76 12.73 16.45
CA LYS A 96 24.63 13.33 15.41
C LYS A 96 26.12 12.91 15.46
N ASP A 97 26.64 12.49 16.61
CA ASP A 97 28.03 12.06 16.79
C ASP A 97 28.22 10.55 17.00
N GLN A 98 27.14 9.79 17.20
CA GLN A 98 27.23 8.34 17.44
C GLN A 98 27.67 7.57 16.20
N GLU A 99 27.24 7.98 15.01
CA GLU A 99 27.64 7.34 13.75
C GLU A 99 29.16 7.44 13.54
N LYS A 100 29.71 8.66 13.67
CA LYS A 100 31.16 8.90 13.58
C LYS A 100 31.94 8.13 14.64
N ARG A 101 31.43 8.09 15.88
CA ARG A 101 32.04 7.31 16.97
C ARG A 101 32.02 5.82 16.67
N ALA A 102 30.87 5.28 16.25
CA ALA A 102 30.73 3.88 15.91
C ALA A 102 31.72 3.48 14.82
N GLN A 103 31.87 4.30 13.77
CA GLN A 103 32.85 4.07 12.70
C GLN A 103 34.30 4.12 13.19
N LYS A 104 34.65 5.10 14.04
CA LYS A 104 36.00 5.23 14.60
C LYS A 104 36.36 4.04 15.50
N TYR A 105 35.46 3.69 16.42
CA TYR A 105 35.71 2.62 17.39
C TYR A 105 35.63 1.23 16.75
N SER A 106 34.77 1.00 15.75
CA SER A 106 34.75 -0.29 15.04
C SER A 106 36.07 -0.56 14.32
N GLY A 107 36.65 0.45 13.65
CA GLY A 107 37.97 0.33 13.01
C GLY A 107 39.12 0.18 14.02
N PHE A 108 39.01 0.75 15.22
CA PHE A 108 39.95 0.51 16.31
C PHE A 108 39.86 -0.94 16.83
N LEU A 109 38.64 -1.38 17.13
CA LEU A 109 38.34 -2.72 17.63
C LEU A 109 38.80 -3.80 16.65
N TYR A 110 38.49 -3.65 15.36
CA TYR A 110 38.90 -4.58 14.31
C TYR A 110 40.41 -4.83 14.29
N ARG A 111 41.20 -3.75 14.40
CA ARG A 111 42.68 -3.82 14.43
C ARG A 111 43.24 -4.50 15.68
N HIS A 112 42.50 -4.48 16.79
CA HIS A 112 42.90 -5.17 18.02
C HIS A 112 42.44 -6.64 18.02
N ILE A 113 41.30 -6.93 17.43
CA ILE A 113 40.74 -8.29 17.35
C ILE A 113 41.50 -9.16 16.35
N SER A 114 42.01 -8.58 15.25
CA SER A 114 42.74 -9.31 14.20
C SER A 114 44.00 -10.07 14.68
N ASN A 115 44.44 -9.84 15.92
CA ASN A 115 45.59 -10.50 16.54
C ASN A 115 45.20 -11.73 17.38
N ASN A 116 44.42 -12.67 16.83
CA ASN A 116 44.01 -13.93 17.48
C ASN A 116 43.40 -13.75 18.88
N CYS A 117 42.51 -12.77 19.05
CA CYS A 117 41.83 -12.53 20.31
C CYS A 117 40.45 -13.22 20.36
N PHE A 118 40.10 -13.85 21.48
CA PHE A 118 38.77 -14.39 21.73
C PHE A 118 37.91 -13.36 22.45
N ILE A 119 36.74 -13.06 21.89
CA ILE A 119 35.79 -12.10 22.47
C ILE A 119 34.61 -12.87 23.01
N VAL A 120 34.36 -12.73 24.31
CA VAL A 120 33.13 -13.16 24.95
C VAL A 120 32.29 -11.92 25.20
N MET A 121 31.10 -11.87 24.61
CA MET A 121 30.15 -10.77 24.80
C MET A 121 28.91 -11.32 25.50
N ASP A 122 28.44 -10.59 26.51
CA ASP A 122 27.14 -10.81 27.13
C ASP A 122 26.24 -9.60 26.84
N GLY A 123 24.94 -9.85 26.73
CA GLY A 123 23.96 -8.83 26.41
C GLY A 123 22.63 -9.11 27.08
N GLU A 124 22.23 -8.24 28.01
CA GLU A 124 20.91 -8.28 28.61
C GLU A 124 19.86 -7.74 27.63
N LYS A 125 18.76 -8.48 27.46
CA LYS A 125 17.60 -8.02 26.69
C LYS A 125 16.36 -8.03 27.55
N TYR A 126 15.87 -6.84 27.89
CA TYR A 126 14.58 -6.66 28.52
C TYR A 126 13.46 -6.96 27.52
N PHE A 127 12.51 -7.81 27.91
CA PHE A 127 11.29 -8.09 27.15
C PHE A 127 10.11 -7.40 27.85
N SER A 128 9.48 -6.45 27.17
CA SER A 128 8.28 -5.79 27.67
C SER A 128 7.01 -6.52 27.22
N LEU A 129 6.02 -6.62 28.12
CA LEU A 129 4.70 -7.20 27.81
C LEU A 129 3.85 -6.30 26.90
N SER A 130 4.27 -5.05 26.66
CA SER A 130 3.51 -4.06 25.88
C SER A 130 3.59 -4.26 24.37
N GLY A 131 4.32 -5.28 23.89
CA GLY A 131 4.36 -5.66 22.47
C GLY A 131 5.05 -4.67 21.52
N VAL A 132 5.58 -3.55 22.05
CA VAL A 132 6.27 -2.52 21.28
C VAL A 132 7.66 -2.99 20.83
N ASP A 133 8.29 -3.86 21.62
CA ASP A 133 9.59 -4.47 21.32
C ASP A 133 9.52 -5.66 20.36
N ILE A 134 8.32 -6.06 19.92
CA ILE A 134 8.12 -7.14 18.95
C ILE A 134 8.35 -6.57 17.54
N PRO A 135 9.46 -6.93 16.86
CA PRO A 135 9.70 -6.50 15.49
C PRO A 135 8.61 -7.10 14.58
N GLY A 136 7.83 -6.25 13.90
CA GLY A 136 6.91 -6.74 12.87
C GLY A 136 5.69 -5.87 12.56
N ASN A 137 5.25 -4.98 13.46
CA ASN A 137 3.92 -4.36 13.31
C ASN A 137 3.88 -2.91 12.82
N SER A 138 5.03 -2.27 12.61
CA SER A 138 5.05 -0.89 12.14
C SER A 138 5.13 -0.81 10.61
N LEU A 139 4.04 -0.33 10.02
CA LEU A 139 3.91 -0.12 8.57
C LEU A 139 4.02 1.37 8.25
N TYR A 140 4.59 1.67 7.09
CA TYR A 140 4.49 2.97 6.45
C TYR A 140 3.92 2.78 5.04
N TYR A 141 3.40 3.85 4.45
CA TYR A 141 2.88 3.80 3.10
C TYR A 141 3.72 4.66 2.18
N THR A 142 3.98 4.18 0.97
CA THR A 142 4.68 4.97 -0.04
C THR A 142 4.33 4.51 -1.45
N SER A 143 4.29 5.46 -2.39
CA SER A 143 4.32 5.18 -3.83
C SER A 143 5.72 4.83 -4.32
N ASP A 144 6.76 5.42 -3.74
CA ASP A 144 8.15 5.22 -4.14
C ASP A 144 9.08 5.21 -2.92
N ARG A 145 9.80 4.09 -2.77
CA ARG A 145 10.73 3.86 -1.67
C ARG A 145 11.93 4.81 -1.76
N SER A 146 12.36 5.23 -2.94
CA SER A 146 13.54 6.11 -3.05
C SER A 146 13.24 7.48 -2.41
N SER A 147 12.08 8.06 -2.72
CA SER A 147 11.63 9.36 -2.19
C SER A 147 11.22 9.37 -0.70
N THR A 148 11.06 8.21 -0.05
CA THR A 148 10.59 8.18 1.35
C THR A 148 11.70 8.64 2.31
N PRO A 149 11.43 9.54 3.27
CA PRO A 149 12.39 9.94 4.31
C PRO A 149 12.90 8.76 5.16
N ALA A 150 14.17 8.81 5.56
CA ALA A 150 14.82 7.73 6.33
C ALA A 150 14.19 7.48 7.71
N ASN A 151 13.61 8.51 8.33
CA ASN A 151 12.91 8.39 9.62
C ASN A 151 11.56 7.65 9.50
N ILE A 152 11.00 7.54 8.29
CA ILE A 152 9.70 6.91 8.01
C ILE A 152 9.85 5.50 7.43
N LYS A 153 10.91 5.30 6.64
CA LYS A 153 11.36 3.99 6.15
C LYS A 153 11.51 2.97 7.27
#